data_AF-A0AAV2F7L7-F1
#
_entry.id   AF-A0AAV2F7L7-F1
#
_cell.length_a   1.000
_cell.length_b   1.000
_cell.length_c   1.000
_cell.angle_alpha   90.00
_cell.angle_beta   90.00
_cell.angle_gamma   90.00
#
_symmetry.space_group_name_H-M   'P 1'
#
loop_
_entity.id
_entity.type
_entity.pdbx_description
1 polymer ?
#
loop_
_entity_poly.entity_id
_entity_poly.type
_entity_poly.pdbx_seq_one_letter_code
_entity_poly.pdbx_strand_id
1 'polypeptide(L)'
;MAETLAAEFGVQITNQLDVTRVALEVDSLCLVRHMQEEGEVSSEMGIICRNIKKLMRRPGIAEGTISHVRREANQAAHIMAHSKTNWETREVWLDRAPVYLLDQLRLDDVVIDLI
;
A
#
# COMPACT_ATOMS: atom_id res chain seq x y z
N MET A 1 0.71 4.53 -12.24
CA MET A 1 2.10 4.09 -11.98
C MET A 1 2.50 4.28 -10.53
N ALA A 2 2.52 5.50 -9.97
CA ALA A 2 2.92 5.72 -8.57
C ALA A 2 2.12 4.87 -7.55
N GLU A 3 0.78 4.87 -7.64
CA GLU A 3 -0.10 4.06 -6.77
C GLU A 3 0.18 2.56 -6.91
N THR A 4 0.42 2.07 -8.13
CA THR A 4 0.72 0.66 -8.41
C THR A 4 2.05 0.24 -7.78
N LEU A 5 3.08 1.09 -7.87
CA LEU A 5 4.39 0.86 -7.25
C LEU A 5 4.30 0.93 -5.72
N ALA A 6 3.53 1.88 -5.19
CA ALA A 6 3.27 1.98 -3.76
C ALA A 6 2.57 0.73 -3.22
N ALA A 7 1.58 0.21 -3.95
CA ALA A 7 0.91 -1.04 -3.63
C ALA A 7 1.88 -2.24 -3.64
N GLU A 8 2.72 -2.38 -4.68
CA GLU A 8 3.74 -3.43 -4.72
C GLU A 8 4.71 -3.34 -3.53
N PHE A 9 5.18 -2.14 -3.21
CA PHE A 9 6.05 -1.92 -2.07
C PHE A 9 5.36 -2.26 -0.73
N GLY A 10 4.11 -1.88 -0.55
CA GLY A 10 3.32 -2.24 0.64
C GLY A 10 3.22 -3.75 0.84
N VAL A 11 2.94 -4.51 -0.22
CA VAL A 11 2.89 -5.98 -0.16
C VAL A 11 4.30 -6.60 0.01
N GLN A 12 5.36 -5.96 -0.47
CA GLN A 12 6.73 -6.40 -0.15
C GLN A 12 7.06 -6.24 1.34
N ILE A 13 6.55 -5.20 2.01
CA ILE A 13 6.73 -5.02 3.46
C ILE A 13 6.00 -6.11 4.22
N THR A 14 4.76 -6.44 3.86
CA THR A 14 4.05 -7.56 4.51
C THR A 14 4.80 -8.87 4.36
N ASN A 15 5.67 -9.00 3.36
CA ASN A 15 6.51 -10.17 3.22
C ASN A 15 7.63 -10.30 4.25
N GLN A 16 8.05 -9.18 4.83
CA GLN A 16 9.05 -9.10 5.89
C GLN A 16 8.41 -9.21 7.28
N LEU A 17 7.09 -9.15 7.34
CA LEU A 17 6.29 -9.34 8.55
C LEU A 17 5.76 -10.78 8.54
N ASP A 18 5.75 -11.46 9.68
CA ASP A 18 5.16 -12.81 9.83
C ASP A 18 3.62 -12.75 9.85
N VAL A 19 3.03 -12.04 8.89
CA VAL A 19 1.58 -11.94 8.70
C VAL A 19 1.09 -13.03 7.76
N THR A 20 -0.08 -13.58 8.07
CA THR A 20 -0.73 -14.63 7.26
C THR A 20 -1.89 -14.09 6.42
N ARG A 21 -2.31 -12.84 6.65
CA ARG A 21 -3.41 -12.20 5.93
C ARG A 21 -2.98 -10.82 5.48
N VAL A 22 -3.25 -10.50 4.20
CA VAL A 22 -2.91 -9.22 3.59
C VAL A 22 -4.19 -8.64 2.97
N ALA A 23 -4.62 -7.49 3.48
CA ALA A 23 -5.67 -6.68 2.86
C ALA A 23 -5.01 -5.44 2.25
N LEU A 24 -5.11 -5.29 0.93
CA LEU A 24 -4.59 -4.15 0.19
C LEU A 24 -5.73 -3.22 -0.21
N GLU A 25 -5.80 -2.07 0.44
CA GLU A 25 -6.80 -1.04 0.17
C GLU A 25 -6.19 0.09 -0.65
N VAL A 26 -6.82 0.43 -1.78
CA VAL A 26 -6.33 1.49 -2.68
C VAL A 26 -7.48 2.37 -3.15
N ASP A 27 -7.23 3.66 -3.36
CA ASP A 27 -8.20 4.61 -3.94
C ASP A 27 -8.18 4.65 -5.48
N SER A 28 -7.43 3.72 -6.10
CA SER A 28 -7.26 3.60 -7.53
C SER A 28 -8.17 2.54 -8.12
N LEU A 29 -9.34 2.94 -8.63
CA LEU A 29 -10.28 1.99 -9.26
C LEU A 29 -9.65 1.26 -10.46
N CYS A 30 -8.75 1.93 -11.19
CA CYS A 30 -8.02 1.36 -12.31
C CYS A 30 -7.13 0.18 -11.88
N LEU A 31 -6.41 0.35 -10.75
CA LEU A 31 -5.55 -0.70 -10.17
C LEU A 31 -6.38 -1.90 -9.73
N VAL A 32 -7.48 -1.67 -9.00
CA VAL A 32 -8.35 -2.75 -8.52
C VAL A 32 -8.92 -3.55 -9.69
N ARG A 33 -9.38 -2.89 -10.75
CA ARG A 33 -9.88 -3.57 -11.96
C ARG A 33 -8.81 -4.43 -12.62
N HIS A 34 -7.60 -3.90 -12.84
CA HIS A 34 -6.49 -4.69 -13.40
C HIS A 34 -6.06 -5.86 -12.51
N MET A 35 -6.19 -5.71 -11.19
CA MET A 35 -5.91 -6.79 -10.25
C MET A 35 -7.00 -7.87 -10.26
N GLN A 36 -8.25 -7.51 -10.55
CA GLN A 36 -9.37 -8.45 -10.64
C GLN A 36 -9.54 -9.09 -12.03
N GLU A 37 -9.03 -8.46 -13.08
CA GLU A 37 -9.05 -9.01 -14.43
C GLU A 37 -8.26 -10.32 -14.52
N GLU A 38 -8.87 -11.30 -15.21
CA GLU A 38 -8.26 -12.55 -15.61
C GLU A 38 -7.57 -12.37 -16.96
N GLY A 39 -6.25 -12.45 -17.00
CA GLY A 39 -5.47 -12.31 -18.23
C GLY A 39 -4.09 -11.70 -17.99
N GLU A 40 -3.16 -12.00 -18.89
CA GLU A 40 -1.85 -11.34 -18.89
C GLU A 40 -1.91 -10.07 -19.74
N VAL A 41 -1.92 -8.92 -19.07
CA VAL A 41 -1.73 -7.63 -19.72
C VAL A 41 -0.23 -7.37 -19.85
N SER A 42 0.28 -7.20 -21.07
CA SER A 42 1.71 -6.93 -21.34
C SER A 42 2.13 -5.48 -21.06
N SER A 43 1.26 -4.66 -20.47
CA SER A 43 1.57 -3.30 -20.05
C SER A 43 2.48 -3.27 -18.82
N GLU A 44 3.19 -2.15 -18.61
CA GLU A 44 4.00 -1.92 -17.41
C GLU A 44 3.20 -2.12 -16.13
N MET A 45 1.99 -1.57 -16.07
CA MET A 45 1.09 -1.76 -14.94
C MET A 45 0.68 -3.23 -14.79
N GLY A 46 0.45 -3.95 -15.89
CA GLY A 46 0.16 -5.37 -15.88
C GLY A 46 1.31 -6.22 -15.31
N ILE A 47 2.57 -5.85 -15.60
CA ILE A 47 3.74 -6.49 -15.01
C ILE A 47 3.75 -6.31 -13.49
N ILE A 48 3.55 -5.09 -13.00
CA ILE A 48 3.53 -4.80 -11.56
C ILE A 48 2.36 -5.52 -10.87
N CYS A 49 1.16 -5.49 -11.47
CA CYS A 49 0.01 -6.23 -10.96
C CYS A 49 0.28 -7.75 -10.86
N ARG A 50 0.99 -8.34 -11.83
CA ARG A 50 1.42 -9.75 -11.73
C ARG A 50 2.35 -9.98 -10.55
N ASN A 51 3.28 -9.06 -10.29
CA ASN A 51 4.16 -9.17 -9.13
C ASN A 51 3.37 -9.08 -7.82
N ILE A 52 2.45 -8.11 -7.70
CA ILE A 52 1.57 -7.99 -6.51
C ILE A 52 0.81 -9.29 -6.29
N LYS A 53 0.16 -9.84 -7.33
CA LYS A 53 -0.56 -11.13 -7.26
C LYS A 53 0.35 -12.26 -6.78
N LYS A 54 1.60 -12.34 -7.25
CA LYS A 54 2.56 -13.37 -6.81
C LYS A 54 2.93 -13.19 -5.34
N LEU A 55 3.18 -11.96 -4.90
CA LEU A 55 3.53 -11.66 -3.51
C LEU A 55 2.38 -12.00 -2.57
N MET A 56 1.14 -11.67 -2.94
CA MET A 56 -0.07 -11.99 -2.15
C MET A 56 -0.42 -13.48 -2.13
N ARG A 57 0.15 -14.30 -3.02
CA ARG A 57 -0.09 -15.75 -3.12
C ARG A 57 1.12 -16.58 -2.67
N ARG A 58 2.12 -15.95 -2.07
CA ARG A 58 3.33 -16.66 -1.61
C ARG A 58 2.96 -17.71 -0.53
N PRO A 59 3.77 -18.77 -0.37
CA PRO A 59 3.65 -19.66 0.77
C PRO A 59 3.71 -18.89 2.10
N GLY A 60 2.76 -19.14 2.99
CA GLY A 60 2.63 -18.46 4.29
C GLY A 60 1.51 -17.41 4.36
N ILE A 61 1.07 -16.87 3.21
CA ILE A 61 -0.14 -16.05 3.16
C ILE A 61 -1.36 -16.97 2.97
N ALA A 62 -2.23 -17.01 3.97
CA ALA A 62 -3.49 -17.72 3.92
C ALA A 62 -4.54 -16.96 3.11
N GLU A 63 -4.50 -15.63 3.15
CA GLU A 63 -5.51 -14.78 2.51
C GLU A 63 -4.90 -13.47 2.00
N GLY A 64 -5.17 -13.14 0.74
CA GLY A 64 -4.75 -11.90 0.10
C GLY A 64 -5.94 -11.25 -0.61
N THR A 65 -6.40 -10.10 -0.15
CA THR A 65 -7.53 -9.36 -0.72
C THR A 65 -7.12 -7.98 -1.22
N ILE A 66 -7.81 -7.50 -2.25
CA ILE A 66 -7.67 -6.13 -2.74
C ILE A 66 -9.06 -5.50 -2.86
N SER A 67 -9.20 -4.28 -2.37
CA SER A 67 -10.46 -3.52 -2.42
C SER A 67 -10.20 -2.07 -2.82
N HIS A 68 -11.23 -1.48 -3.44
CA HIS A 68 -11.26 -0.05 -3.70
C HIS A 68 -11.85 0.66 -2.49
N VAL A 69 -11.14 1.64 -1.95
CA VAL A 69 -11.64 2.54 -0.90
C VAL A 69 -11.79 3.95 -1.44
N ARG A 70 -12.58 4.79 -0.76
CA ARG A 70 -12.62 6.21 -1.12
C ARG A 70 -11.34 6.90 -0.66
N ARG A 71 -10.97 7.99 -1.32
CA ARG A 71 -9.75 8.75 -1.01
C ARG A 71 -9.68 9.20 0.45
N GLU A 72 -10.83 9.53 1.04
CA GLU A 72 -10.93 9.95 2.44
C GLU A 72 -10.46 8.85 3.41
N ALA A 73 -10.68 7.57 3.07
CA ALA A 73 -10.19 6.44 3.84
C ALA A 73 -8.71 6.11 3.55
N ASN A 74 -8.15 6.66 2.47
CA ASN A 74 -6.74 6.51 2.09
C ASN A 74 -5.93 7.80 2.29
N GLN A 75 -6.43 8.72 3.13
CA GLN A 75 -5.90 10.07 3.25
C GLN A 75 -4.47 10.08 3.81
N ALA A 76 -4.12 9.15 4.71
CA ALA A 76 -2.76 9.02 5.23
C ALA A 76 -1.75 8.71 4.11
N ALA A 77 -2.08 7.78 3.20
CA ALA A 77 -1.24 7.47 2.04
C ALA A 77 -1.15 8.65 1.07
N HIS A 78 -2.26 9.37 0.87
CA HIS A 78 -2.29 10.56 0.04
C HIS A 78 -1.38 11.67 0.59
N ILE A 79 -1.42 11.95 1.91
CA ILE A 79 -0.54 12.92 2.58
C ILE A 79 0.92 12.49 2.45
N MET A 80 1.23 11.22 2.73
CA MET A 80 2.59 10.69 2.58
C MET A 80 3.12 10.91 1.17
N ALA A 81 2.32 10.61 0.15
CA ALA A 81 2.69 10.83 -1.24
C ALA A 81 3.00 12.30 -1.53
N HIS A 82 2.23 13.26 -1.00
CA HIS A 82 2.42 14.68 -1.30
C HIS A 82 3.51 15.34 -0.46
N SER A 83 3.87 14.75 0.68
CA SER A 83 4.93 15.23 1.57
C SER A 83 6.35 14.92 1.07
N LYS A 84 6.51 13.93 0.18
CA LYS A 84 7.80 13.52 -0.36
C LYS A 84 8.26 14.44 -1.48
N THR A 85 9.37 15.14 -1.26
CA THR A 85 10.10 15.91 -2.28
C THR A 85 11.06 15.04 -3.11
N ASN A 86 11.52 13.91 -2.57
CA ASN A 86 12.36 12.95 -3.28
C ASN A 86 11.81 11.51 -3.13
N TRP A 87 11.40 10.93 -4.25
CA TRP A 87 10.84 9.58 -4.33
C TRP A 87 11.88 8.48 -4.55
N GLU A 88 13.14 8.85 -4.83
CA GLU A 88 14.24 7.91 -5.06
C GLU A 88 14.78 7.32 -3.74
N THR A 89 14.54 8.01 -2.62
CA THR A 89 15.01 7.57 -1.29
C THR A 89 13.89 6.89 -0.51
N ARG A 90 14.12 5.62 -0.15
CA ARG A 90 13.30 4.89 0.82
C ARG A 90 13.63 5.38 2.22
N GLU A 91 12.61 5.76 2.96
CA GLU A 91 12.74 6.23 4.34
C GLU A 91 11.80 5.41 5.21
N VAL A 92 12.22 5.13 6.43
CA VAL A 92 11.43 4.43 7.45
C VAL A 92 11.36 5.30 8.69
N TRP A 93 10.23 5.23 9.39
CA TRP A 93 10.07 5.89 10.69
C TRP A 93 10.43 4.88 11.77
N LEU A 94 11.36 5.24 12.65
CA LEU A 94 11.81 4.36 13.74
C LEU A 94 11.01 4.64 15.02
N ASP A 95 11.12 5.87 15.55
CA ASP A 95 10.59 6.19 16.87
C ASP A 95 9.33 7.06 16.85
N ARG A 96 9.17 7.91 15.83
CA ARG A 96 8.06 8.89 15.76
C ARG A 96 7.51 8.98 14.35
N ALA A 97 6.18 9.07 14.26
CA ALA A 97 5.50 9.41 13.03
C ALA A 97 5.84 10.86 12.60
N PRO A 98 5.91 11.16 11.30
CA PRO A 98 6.15 12.52 10.82
C PRO A 98 5.03 13.47 11.24
N VAL A 99 5.41 14.71 11.58
CA VAL A 99 4.48 15.73 12.09
C VAL A 99 3.30 15.97 11.14
N TYR A 100 3.56 15.95 9.83
CA TYR A 100 2.54 16.17 8.80
C TYR A 100 1.47 15.07 8.73
N LEU A 101 1.67 13.92 9.37
CA LEU A 101 0.75 12.79 9.37
C LEU A 101 -0.04 12.66 10.69
N LEU A 102 0.39 13.35 11.75
CA LEU A 102 -0.16 13.16 13.10
C LEU A 102 -1.67 13.45 13.18
N ASP A 103 -2.13 14.49 12.49
CA ASP A 103 -3.56 14.84 12.51
C ASP A 103 -4.41 13.75 11.84
N GLN A 104 -3.93 13.19 10.73
CA GLN A 104 -4.63 12.10 10.06
C GLN A 104 -4.63 10.82 10.90
N LEU A 105 -3.49 10.45 11.49
CA LEU A 105 -3.39 9.27 12.37
C LEU A 105 -4.32 9.37 13.59
N ARG A 106 -4.51 10.57 14.15
CA ARG A 106 -5.47 10.81 15.24
C ARG A 106 -6.91 10.64 14.79
N LEU A 107 -7.24 11.09 13.57
CA LEU A 107 -8.57 10.88 12.99
C LEU A 107 -8.84 9.38 12.72
N ASP A 108 -7.80 8.64 12.36
CA ASP A 108 -7.85 7.19 12.12
C ASP A 108 -7.77 6.36 13.42
N ASP A 109 -7.79 7.01 14.59
CA ASP A 109 -7.70 6.39 15.92
C ASP A 109 -6.45 5.50 16.11
N VAL A 110 -5.35 5.86 15.44
CA VAL A 110 -4.06 5.19 15.59
C VAL A 110 -3.39 5.69 16.87
N VAL A 111 -3.13 4.77 17.80
CA VAL A 111 -2.40 5.08 19.03
C VAL A 111 -0.94 5.41 18.68
N ILE A 112 -0.54 6.65 18.88
CA ILE A 112 0.85 7.11 18.74
C ILE A 112 1.38 7.35 20.15
N ASP A 113 2.39 6.57 20.56
CA ASP A 113 3.08 6.80 21.82
C ASP A 113 3.84 8.14 21.76
N LEU A 114 3.22 9.20 22.28
CA LEU A 114 3.86 10.49 22.50
C LEU A 114 4.66 10.42 23.80
N ILE A 115 5.89 9.90 23.73
CA ILE A 115 6.87 10.04 24.82
C ILE A 115 7.70 11.30 24.60
#